data_AF-A0A7R9AZB6-F1
#
_entry.id   AF-A0A7R9AZB6-F1
#
_cell.length_a   1.000
_cell.length_b   1.000
_cell.length_c   1.000
_cell.angle_alpha   90.00
_cell.angle_beta   90.00
_cell.angle_gamma   90.00
#
_symmetry.space_group_name_H-M   'P 1'
#
loop_
_entity.id
_entity.type
_entity.pdbx_description
1 polymer ?
#
loop_
_entity_poly.entity_id
_entity_poly.type
_entity_poly.pdbx_seq_one_letter_code
_entity_poly.pdbx_strand_id
1 'polypeptide(L)'
;MVESHMVVFVSADFVLDNAGFELFADLCLADFLCTFGLVSKIRFHAKTMPWFVSDAMLGDVEWTVNTLGEVGSYSQRVPELASRWQGYIKSGVWELLDSDFWTLPYVFSAMEKRDPNLYDLLRESSLVLFKGDLNYRKLTGETNWPPTHSFHTALEGFHPTNVAILRTLKADTVCGLGPGQAEMVEKKDTDWNLTGKYGLIQFDPVF
;
A
#
# COMPACT_ATOMS: atom_id res chain seq x y z
N MET A 1 -10.68 40.05 10.11
CA MET A 1 -9.44 39.26 9.93
C MET A 1 -9.89 37.87 9.54
N VAL A 2 -9.66 37.48 8.29
CA VAL A 2 -10.01 36.15 7.79
C VAL A 2 -8.95 35.21 8.34
N GLU A 3 -9.33 34.25 9.18
CA GLU A 3 -8.45 33.14 9.54
C GLU A 3 -8.10 32.41 8.25
N SER A 4 -6.84 32.55 7.81
CA SER A 4 -6.26 31.68 6.81
C SER A 4 -6.22 30.28 7.40
N HIS A 5 -7.25 29.48 7.17
CA HIS A 5 -7.19 28.04 7.40
C HIS A 5 -6.04 27.53 6.56
N MET A 6 -4.94 27.17 7.22
CA MET A 6 -3.83 26.49 6.59
C MET A 6 -4.40 25.20 5.99
N VAL A 7 -4.55 25.17 4.67
CA VAL A 7 -4.97 23.96 3.97
C VAL A 7 -3.87 22.94 4.23
N VAL A 8 -4.09 22.04 5.17
CA VAL A 8 -3.18 20.92 5.40
C VAL A 8 -3.31 20.03 4.18
N PHE A 9 -2.30 20.08 3.31
CA PHE A 9 -2.19 19.15 2.19
C PHE A 9 -1.90 17.77 2.76
N VAL A 10 -2.95 16.96 2.90
CA VAL A 10 -2.81 15.55 3.28
C VAL A 10 -2.53 14.76 2.02
N SER A 11 -1.43 14.01 2.03
CA SER A 11 -1.00 13.10 0.96
C SER A 11 -0.94 11.67 1.47
N ALA A 12 -1.28 10.70 0.61
CA ALA A 12 -1.16 9.28 0.92
C ALA A 12 -0.48 8.54 -0.22
N ASP A 13 0.38 7.59 0.14
CA ASP A 13 1.11 6.77 -0.82
C ASP A 13 0.63 5.33 -0.73
N PHE A 14 0.37 4.72 -1.88
CA PHE A 14 -0.07 3.33 -1.99
C PHE A 14 1.07 2.54 -2.62
N VAL A 15 1.72 1.68 -1.84
CA VAL A 15 2.70 0.72 -2.37
C VAL A 15 1.95 -0.54 -2.77
N LEU A 16 1.72 -0.66 -4.08
CA LEU A 16 0.81 -1.64 -4.66
C LEU A 16 1.34 -3.07 -4.54
N ASP A 17 0.43 -4.03 -4.43
CA ASP A 17 0.67 -5.48 -4.58
C ASP A 17 0.16 -5.92 -5.95
N ASN A 18 -0.99 -6.59 -6.02
CA ASN A 18 -1.48 -7.19 -7.26
C ASN A 18 -2.30 -6.24 -8.14
N ALA A 19 -2.19 -6.43 -9.46
CA ALA A 19 -3.11 -5.91 -10.46
C ALA A 19 -4.52 -6.55 -10.36
N GLY A 20 -5.42 -6.19 -11.27
CA GLY A 20 -6.76 -6.77 -11.33
C GLY A 20 -7.66 -6.29 -10.19
N PHE A 21 -8.34 -7.22 -9.51
CA PHE A 21 -9.37 -6.85 -8.53
C PHE A 21 -8.81 -6.20 -7.25
N GLU A 22 -7.59 -6.57 -6.84
CA GLU A 22 -6.94 -5.91 -5.70
C GLU A 22 -6.63 -4.44 -6.02
N LEU A 23 -5.97 -4.20 -7.17
CA LEU A 23 -5.75 -2.85 -7.68
C LEU A 23 -7.06 -2.06 -7.81
N PHE A 24 -8.13 -2.65 -8.35
CA PHE A 24 -9.43 -1.99 -8.42
C PHE A 24 -9.95 -1.56 -7.04
N ALA A 25 -9.80 -2.40 -6.02
CA ALA A 25 -10.19 -2.07 -4.65
C ALA A 25 -9.33 -0.93 -4.08
N ASP A 26 -8.03 -0.90 -4.39
CA ASP A 26 -7.13 0.20 -3.99
C ASP A 26 -7.50 1.52 -4.65
N LEU A 27 -7.85 1.51 -5.95
CA LEU A 27 -8.37 2.69 -6.65
C LEU A 27 -9.70 3.16 -6.07
N CYS A 28 -10.59 2.25 -5.66
CA CYS A 28 -11.84 2.61 -4.96
C CYS A 28 -11.57 3.27 -3.59
N LEU A 29 -10.62 2.75 -2.82
CA LEU A 29 -10.23 3.34 -1.54
C LEU A 29 -9.64 4.74 -1.75
N ALA A 30 -8.72 4.88 -2.71
CA ALA A 30 -8.14 6.17 -3.07
C ALA A 30 -9.20 7.19 -3.50
N ASP A 31 -10.19 6.76 -4.28
CA ASP A 31 -11.29 7.61 -4.74
C ASP A 31 -12.18 8.07 -3.59
N PHE A 32 -12.47 7.17 -2.66
CA PHE A 32 -13.18 7.51 -1.44
C PHE A 32 -12.41 8.58 -0.64
N LEU A 33 -11.11 8.39 -0.42
CA LEU A 33 -10.29 9.35 0.34
C LEU A 33 -10.29 10.75 -0.30
N CYS A 34 -10.18 10.83 -1.63
CA CYS A 34 -10.23 12.10 -2.35
C CYS A 34 -11.64 12.71 -2.36
N THR A 35 -12.66 11.91 -2.65
CA THR A 35 -14.06 12.39 -2.77
C THR A 35 -14.57 13.00 -1.47
N PHE A 36 -14.16 12.45 -0.32
CA PHE A 36 -14.54 12.97 1.00
C PHE A 36 -13.55 14.01 1.57
N GLY A 37 -12.55 14.44 0.79
CA GLY A 37 -11.59 15.46 1.20
C GLY A 37 -10.66 15.05 2.34
N LEU A 38 -10.49 13.73 2.56
CA LEU A 38 -9.57 13.19 3.57
C LEU A 38 -8.11 13.25 3.08
N VAL A 39 -7.91 13.10 1.77
CA VAL A 39 -6.61 13.15 1.12
C VAL A 39 -6.70 14.02 -0.13
N SER A 40 -5.78 14.97 -0.26
CA SER A 40 -5.70 15.92 -1.37
C SER A 40 -4.80 15.44 -2.52
N LYS A 41 -3.87 14.51 -2.25
CA LYS A 41 -2.98 13.90 -3.24
C LYS A 41 -2.70 12.43 -2.92
N ILE A 42 -2.78 11.57 -3.92
CA ILE A 42 -2.44 10.15 -3.79
C ILE A 42 -1.30 9.81 -4.76
N ARG A 43 -0.28 9.11 -4.28
CA ARG A 43 0.79 8.56 -5.10
C ARG A 43 0.70 7.04 -5.11
N PHE A 44 0.57 6.44 -6.29
CA PHE A 44 0.59 4.99 -6.44
C PHE A 44 2.00 4.56 -6.86
N HIS A 45 2.59 3.64 -6.10
CA HIS A 45 3.91 3.06 -6.37
C HIS A 45 3.74 1.66 -6.96
N ALA A 46 4.03 1.55 -8.25
CA ALA A 46 3.97 0.31 -9.02
C ALA A 46 5.37 -0.29 -9.24
N LYS A 47 5.41 -1.52 -9.77
CA LYS A 47 6.66 -2.21 -10.12
C LYS A 47 7.16 -1.77 -11.51
N THR A 48 8.48 -1.73 -11.69
CA THR A 48 9.14 -1.33 -12.95
C THR A 48 9.22 -2.46 -14.00
N MET A 49 8.99 -3.71 -13.59
CA MET A 49 9.02 -4.88 -14.46
C MET A 49 8.00 -5.94 -13.98
N PRO A 50 7.65 -6.92 -14.83
CA PRO A 50 6.81 -8.04 -14.39
C PRO A 50 7.41 -8.70 -13.14
N TRP A 51 6.65 -8.71 -12.06
CA TRP A 51 7.15 -9.04 -10.73
C TRP A 51 6.12 -9.90 -10.00
N PHE A 52 6.58 -10.97 -9.35
CA PHE A 52 5.74 -11.89 -8.56
C PHE A 52 4.41 -12.30 -9.24
N VAL A 53 4.45 -12.49 -10.56
CA VAL A 53 3.34 -12.88 -11.45
C VAL A 53 2.26 -11.81 -11.60
N SER A 54 1.68 -11.33 -10.51
CA SER A 54 0.51 -10.47 -10.52
C SER A 54 0.75 -9.05 -10.02
N ASP A 55 1.97 -8.69 -9.63
CA ASP A 55 2.21 -7.34 -9.10
C ASP A 55 1.93 -6.26 -10.14
N ALA A 56 1.25 -5.19 -9.72
CA ALA A 56 0.84 -4.11 -10.58
C ALA A 56 2.04 -3.29 -11.07
N MET A 57 2.11 -3.11 -12.39
CA MET A 57 2.94 -2.12 -13.07
C MET A 57 2.11 -0.88 -13.43
N LEU A 58 2.77 0.22 -13.81
CA LEU A 58 2.09 1.44 -14.25
C LEU A 58 1.08 1.16 -15.38
N GLY A 59 1.48 0.34 -16.35
CA GLY A 59 0.62 -0.07 -17.46
C GLY A 59 -0.64 -0.82 -17.01
N ASP A 60 -0.59 -1.58 -15.91
CA ASP A 60 -1.77 -2.27 -15.37
C ASP A 60 -2.78 -1.29 -14.75
N VAL A 61 -2.29 -0.21 -14.12
CA VAL A 61 -3.13 0.86 -13.59
C VAL A 61 -3.84 1.58 -14.72
N GLU A 62 -3.09 2.01 -15.73
CA GLU A 62 -3.64 2.68 -16.91
C GLU A 62 -4.64 1.77 -17.66
N TRP A 63 -4.26 0.51 -17.88
CA TRP A 63 -5.11 -0.47 -18.53
C TRP A 63 -6.41 -0.70 -17.75
N THR A 64 -6.33 -0.83 -16.43
CA THR A 64 -7.50 -1.01 -15.56
C THR A 64 -8.46 0.17 -15.68
N VAL A 65 -7.96 1.39 -15.53
CA VAL A 65 -8.78 2.61 -15.62
C VAL A 65 -9.43 2.73 -17.01
N ASN A 66 -8.68 2.49 -18.08
CA ASN A 66 -9.21 2.56 -19.45
C ASN A 66 -10.26 1.49 -19.71
N THR A 67 -10.02 0.25 -19.31
CA THR A 67 -10.96 -0.87 -19.48
C THR A 67 -12.27 -0.61 -18.76
N LEU A 68 -12.23 -0.05 -17.54
CA LEU A 68 -13.43 0.32 -16.79
C LEU A 68 -14.24 1.45 -17.48
N GLY A 69 -13.60 2.29 -18.28
CA GLY A 69 -14.28 3.29 -19.10
C GLY A 69 -15.11 2.70 -20.25
N GLU A 70 -14.74 1.50 -20.72
CA GLU A 70 -15.33 0.87 -21.91
C GLU A 70 -16.49 -0.09 -21.60
N VAL A 71 -16.72 -0.44 -20.33
CA VAL A 71 -17.75 -1.42 -19.91
C VAL A 71 -19.16 -0.82 -19.76
N GLY A 72 -19.47 0.25 -20.49
CA GLY A 72 -20.76 0.95 -20.42
C GLY A 72 -21.98 0.09 -20.75
N SER A 73 -21.79 -1.02 -21.50
CA SER A 73 -22.84 -2.01 -21.78
C SER A 73 -23.21 -2.88 -20.57
N TYR A 74 -22.33 -3.01 -19.58
CA TYR A 74 -22.53 -3.82 -18.38
C TYR A 74 -22.93 -2.99 -17.15
N SER A 75 -22.45 -1.75 -17.07
CA SER A 75 -22.75 -0.83 -15.96
C SER A 75 -22.58 0.61 -16.38
N GLN A 76 -23.51 1.47 -15.96
CA GLN A 76 -23.36 2.93 -16.15
C GLN A 76 -22.43 3.56 -15.10
N ARG A 77 -22.33 2.97 -13.91
CA ARG A 77 -21.56 3.55 -12.78
C ARG A 77 -20.05 3.32 -12.90
N VAL A 78 -19.64 2.22 -13.53
CA VAL A 78 -18.22 1.87 -13.64
C VAL A 78 -17.47 2.86 -14.55
N PRO A 79 -18.00 3.24 -15.74
CA PRO A 79 -17.40 4.31 -16.54
C PRO A 79 -17.36 5.68 -15.85
N GLU A 80 -18.32 5.99 -14.97
CA GLU A 80 -18.29 7.23 -14.17
C GLU A 80 -17.11 7.26 -13.20
N LEU A 81 -16.82 6.13 -12.52
CA LEU A 81 -15.63 5.98 -11.69
C LEU A 81 -14.36 6.16 -12.52
N ALA A 82 -14.25 5.45 -13.65
CA ALA A 82 -13.11 5.53 -14.54
C ALA A 82 -12.86 6.97 -15.03
N SER A 83 -13.92 7.68 -15.44
CA SER A 83 -13.81 9.07 -15.87
C SER A 83 -13.31 10.00 -14.76
N ARG A 84 -13.78 9.81 -13.52
CA ARG A 84 -13.28 10.55 -12.35
C ARG A 84 -11.81 10.25 -12.08
N TRP A 85 -11.41 8.99 -12.12
CA TRP A 85 -10.03 8.55 -11.89
C TRP A 85 -9.07 9.09 -12.97
N GLN A 86 -9.48 9.07 -14.24
CA GLN A 86 -8.74 9.74 -15.33
C GLN A 86 -8.59 11.24 -15.07
N GLY A 87 -9.63 11.89 -14.52
CA GLY A 87 -9.57 13.28 -14.08
C GLY A 87 -8.53 13.51 -12.96
N TYR A 88 -8.48 12.63 -11.96
CA TYR A 88 -7.46 12.71 -10.90
C TYR A 88 -6.04 12.52 -11.43
N ILE A 89 -5.82 11.56 -12.33
CA ILE A 89 -4.52 11.32 -12.94
C ILE A 89 -4.09 12.53 -13.78
N LYS A 90 -4.97 13.05 -14.64
CA LYS A 90 -4.68 14.20 -15.50
C LYS A 90 -4.40 15.49 -14.71
N SER A 91 -5.04 15.67 -13.56
CA SER A 91 -4.86 16.85 -12.70
C SER A 91 -3.70 16.73 -11.72
N GLY A 92 -3.09 15.54 -11.58
CA GLY A 92 -2.03 15.28 -10.61
C GLY A 92 -2.52 15.08 -9.17
N VAL A 93 -3.83 14.98 -8.96
CA VAL A 93 -4.41 14.52 -7.68
C VAL A 93 -4.00 13.08 -7.43
N TRP A 94 -4.00 12.24 -8.48
CA TRP A 94 -3.36 10.93 -8.48
C TRP A 94 -2.09 10.99 -9.30
N GLU A 95 -0.98 10.56 -8.72
CA GLU A 95 0.32 10.44 -9.36
C GLU A 95 0.70 8.96 -9.45
N LEU A 96 1.05 8.49 -10.63
CA LEU A 96 1.47 7.11 -10.86
C LEU A 96 3.00 7.08 -10.96
N LEU A 97 3.64 6.35 -10.05
CA LEU A 97 5.09 6.31 -9.89
C LEU A 97 5.59 4.87 -9.90
N ASP A 98 6.79 4.68 -10.40
CA ASP A 98 7.56 3.45 -10.23
C ASP A 98 8.98 3.79 -9.77
N SER A 99 9.65 2.82 -9.18
CA SER A 99 11.06 2.88 -8.82
C SER A 99 11.62 1.48 -8.85
N ASP A 100 12.85 1.35 -9.34
CA ASP A 100 13.59 0.09 -9.34
C ASP A 100 13.72 -0.49 -7.93
N PHE A 101 13.75 0.36 -6.89
CA PHE A 101 13.84 -0.10 -5.51
C PHE A 101 12.76 -1.14 -5.15
N TRP A 102 11.54 -0.97 -5.67
CA TRP A 102 10.43 -1.90 -5.42
C TRP A 102 10.70 -3.32 -5.97
N THR A 103 11.49 -3.43 -7.05
CA THR A 103 11.86 -4.68 -7.73
C THR A 103 13.29 -5.13 -7.44
N LEU A 104 14.03 -4.43 -6.57
CA LEU A 104 15.33 -4.87 -6.03
C LEU A 104 15.14 -5.87 -4.87
N PRO A 105 16.17 -6.68 -4.54
CA PRO A 105 16.08 -7.66 -3.44
C PRO A 105 16.21 -7.04 -2.05
N TYR A 106 16.35 -5.72 -1.94
CA TYR A 106 16.53 -5.04 -0.66
C TYR A 106 15.24 -5.02 0.17
N VAL A 107 15.41 -5.19 1.48
CA VAL A 107 14.39 -4.86 2.49
C VAL A 107 14.29 -3.35 2.65
N PHE A 108 13.16 -2.86 3.16
CA PHE A 108 12.85 -1.42 3.13
C PHE A 108 13.71 -0.59 4.08
N SER A 109 14.24 -1.17 5.15
CA SER A 109 15.24 -0.53 6.03
C SER A 109 16.53 -0.10 5.30
N ALA A 110 16.79 -0.65 4.11
CA ALA A 110 17.92 -0.20 3.27
C ALA A 110 17.59 1.01 2.38
N MET A 111 16.32 1.42 2.26
CA MET A 111 15.87 2.41 1.28
C MET A 111 16.56 3.76 1.43
N GLU A 112 16.65 4.31 2.64
CA GLU A 112 17.30 5.61 2.89
C GLU A 112 18.73 5.68 2.33
N LYS A 113 19.46 4.56 2.36
CA LYS A 113 20.85 4.48 1.85
C LYS A 113 20.93 4.14 0.37
N ARG A 114 19.97 3.39 -0.16
CA ARG A 114 20.01 2.82 -1.52
C ARG A 114 19.27 3.66 -2.54
N ASP A 115 18.16 4.27 -2.12
CA ASP A 115 17.35 5.19 -2.91
C ASP A 115 16.84 6.32 -1.98
N PRO A 116 17.73 7.26 -1.59
CA PRO A 116 17.36 8.36 -0.72
C PRO A 116 16.27 9.24 -1.32
N ASN A 117 16.18 9.36 -2.64
CA ASN A 117 15.14 10.16 -3.29
C ASN A 117 13.75 9.55 -3.08
N LEU A 118 13.63 8.22 -3.22
CA LEU A 118 12.37 7.54 -2.91
C LEU A 118 12.03 7.63 -1.43
N TYR A 119 13.01 7.45 -0.53
CA TYR A 119 12.78 7.59 0.90
C TYR A 119 12.25 8.99 1.23
N ASP A 120 12.89 10.03 0.67
CA ASP A 120 12.52 11.44 0.84
C ASP A 120 11.13 11.74 0.32
N LEU A 121 10.77 11.16 -0.83
CA LEU A 121 9.42 11.28 -1.37
C LEU A 121 8.37 10.69 -0.41
N LEU A 122 8.64 9.54 0.21
CA LEU A 122 7.76 8.94 1.21
C LEU A 122 7.68 9.77 2.50
N ARG A 123 8.76 10.48 2.86
CA ARG A 123 8.78 11.40 4.02
C ARG A 123 7.83 12.58 3.88
N GLU A 124 7.50 12.97 2.65
CA GLU A 124 6.51 14.04 2.39
C GLU A 124 5.06 13.61 2.63
N SER A 125 4.83 12.31 2.77
CA SER A 125 3.48 11.75 2.84
C SER A 125 2.92 11.77 4.25
N SER A 126 1.61 11.92 4.40
CA SER A 126 0.95 11.80 5.71
C SER A 126 0.76 10.33 6.12
N LEU A 127 0.70 9.43 5.14
CA LEU A 127 0.58 7.98 5.32
C LEU A 127 1.17 7.25 4.11
N VAL A 128 1.94 6.19 4.35
CA VAL A 128 2.27 5.18 3.34
C VAL A 128 1.52 3.89 3.65
N LEU A 129 0.59 3.52 2.77
CA LEU A 129 -0.20 2.31 2.82
C LEU A 129 0.44 1.24 1.93
N PHE A 130 1.06 0.26 2.57
CA PHE A 130 1.58 -0.90 1.89
C PHE A 130 0.49 -1.96 1.71
N LYS A 131 0.54 -2.68 0.60
CA LYS A 131 -0.40 -3.74 0.26
C LYS A 131 0.27 -5.10 0.21
N GLY A 132 -0.40 -6.12 0.70
CA GLY A 132 -0.03 -7.51 0.44
C GLY A 132 1.15 -8.06 1.24
N ASP A 133 1.50 -9.31 0.92
CA ASP A 133 2.42 -10.12 1.71
C ASP A 133 3.89 -9.79 1.44
N LEU A 134 4.27 -9.55 0.19
CA LEU A 134 5.65 -9.23 -0.18
C LEU A 134 6.11 -7.89 0.44
N ASN A 135 5.24 -6.88 0.42
CA ASN A 135 5.55 -5.60 1.08
C ASN A 135 5.72 -5.77 2.59
N TYR A 136 4.91 -6.60 3.25
CA TYR A 136 5.08 -6.89 4.68
C TYR A 136 6.42 -7.57 4.97
N ARG A 137 6.79 -8.56 4.14
CA ARG A 137 8.07 -9.26 4.27
C ARG A 137 9.25 -8.30 4.12
N LYS A 138 9.22 -7.40 3.12
CA LYS A 138 10.25 -6.37 2.95
C LYS A 138 10.26 -5.30 4.04
N LEU A 139 9.10 -4.93 4.60
CA LEU A 139 8.98 -4.05 5.77
C LEU A 139 9.64 -4.68 7.01
N THR A 140 9.43 -5.98 7.20
CA THR A 140 9.86 -6.70 8.41
C THR A 140 11.19 -7.44 8.25
N GLY A 141 11.99 -7.04 7.26
CA GLY A 141 13.34 -7.57 7.07
C GLY A 141 13.40 -9.05 6.63
N GLU A 142 12.31 -9.63 6.11
CA GLU A 142 12.20 -11.06 5.77
C GLU A 142 12.62 -11.96 6.95
N THR A 143 12.28 -11.56 8.17
CA THR A 143 12.75 -12.19 9.40
C THR A 143 11.60 -12.92 10.11
N ASN A 144 11.88 -14.11 10.65
CA ASN A 144 10.97 -14.86 11.51
C ASN A 144 10.98 -14.29 12.94
N TRP A 145 10.33 -13.14 13.10
CA TRP A 145 10.16 -12.50 14.40
C TRP A 145 9.32 -13.38 15.35
N PRO A 146 9.57 -13.31 16.67
CA PRO A 146 8.57 -13.75 17.63
C PRO A 146 7.23 -13.05 17.34
N PRO A 147 6.07 -13.73 17.33
CA PRO A 147 4.81 -13.10 16.95
C PRO A 147 4.44 -11.87 17.78
N THR A 148 4.91 -11.81 19.03
CA THR A 148 4.72 -10.68 19.97
C THR A 148 5.75 -9.57 19.85
N HIS A 149 6.75 -9.71 18.97
CA HIS A 149 7.76 -8.68 18.72
C HIS A 149 7.07 -7.41 18.20
N SER A 150 7.55 -6.23 18.60
CA SER A 150 6.90 -4.97 18.21
C SER A 150 6.96 -4.75 16.70
N PHE A 151 5.83 -4.34 16.09
CA PHE A 151 5.82 -3.96 14.67
C PHE A 151 6.76 -2.79 14.40
N HIS A 152 6.76 -1.76 15.27
CA HIS A 152 7.68 -0.62 15.19
C HIS A 152 9.15 -1.05 15.11
N THR A 153 9.58 -1.98 15.97
CA THR A 153 10.97 -2.46 15.97
C THR A 153 11.26 -3.38 14.78
N ALA A 154 10.28 -4.18 14.34
CA ALA A 154 10.39 -5.05 13.17
C ALA A 154 10.58 -4.27 11.87
N LEU A 155 10.22 -2.97 11.81
CA LEU A 155 10.50 -2.10 10.66
C LEU A 155 12.00 -1.76 10.50
N GLU A 156 12.85 -2.16 11.46
CA GLU A 156 14.31 -2.00 11.40
C GLU A 156 14.76 -0.56 11.07
N GLY A 157 14.05 0.45 11.58
CA GLY A 157 14.36 1.86 11.34
C GLY A 157 13.70 2.46 10.09
N PHE A 158 12.90 1.70 9.35
CA PHE A 158 12.11 2.22 8.24
C PHE A 158 10.88 3.01 8.72
N HIS A 159 11.09 4.28 9.08
CA HIS A 159 10.04 5.20 9.51
C HIS A 159 10.04 6.52 8.71
N PRO A 160 9.84 6.48 7.37
CA PRO A 160 9.83 7.71 6.57
C PRO A 160 8.68 8.65 6.97
N THR A 161 7.52 8.07 7.28
CA THR A 161 6.31 8.74 7.80
C THR A 161 5.44 7.69 8.47
N ASN A 162 4.18 8.00 8.79
CA ASN A 162 3.23 7.01 9.27
C ASN A 162 3.09 5.87 8.26
N VAL A 163 3.24 4.63 8.73
CA VAL A 163 3.16 3.42 7.90
C VAL A 163 1.92 2.63 8.28
N ALA A 164 1.17 2.18 7.28
CA ALA A 164 0.15 1.15 7.45
C ALA A 164 0.38 0.01 6.46
N ILE A 165 0.01 -1.20 6.84
CA ILE A 165 0.09 -2.38 5.98
C ILE A 165 -1.24 -3.13 6.02
N LEU A 166 -1.81 -3.40 4.84
CA LEU A 166 -2.98 -4.25 4.66
C LEU A 166 -2.51 -5.56 4.03
N ARG A 167 -2.42 -6.61 4.84
CA ARG A 167 -1.84 -7.89 4.42
C ARG A 167 -2.85 -9.02 4.61
N THR A 168 -2.92 -9.92 3.62
CA THR A 168 -3.35 -11.30 3.85
C THR A 168 -2.11 -12.16 4.09
N LEU A 169 -2.12 -13.03 5.11
CA LEU A 169 -0.92 -13.75 5.53
C LEU A 169 -0.64 -14.92 4.58
N LYS A 170 0.47 -14.85 3.85
CA LYS A 170 0.93 -15.87 2.89
C LYS A 170 2.39 -16.28 3.11
N ALA A 171 2.94 -15.98 4.29
CA ALA A 171 4.31 -16.28 4.68
C ALA A 171 4.45 -16.36 6.21
N ASP A 172 5.45 -17.13 6.66
CA ASP A 172 5.68 -17.45 8.07
C ASP A 172 5.87 -16.24 8.97
N THR A 173 6.47 -15.17 8.45
CA THR A 173 6.78 -13.96 9.21
C THR A 173 5.51 -13.27 9.72
N VAL A 174 5.50 -12.92 10.99
CA VAL A 174 4.47 -12.11 11.65
C VAL A 174 5.04 -11.50 12.91
N CYS A 175 4.63 -10.28 13.22
CA CYS A 175 4.95 -9.60 14.47
C CYS A 175 3.76 -8.76 14.93
N GLY A 176 3.85 -8.14 16.10
CA GLY A 176 2.87 -7.20 16.63
C GLY A 176 1.57 -7.84 17.11
N LEU A 177 1.53 -9.15 17.34
CA LEU A 177 0.39 -9.85 17.90
C LEU A 177 0.36 -9.79 19.43
N GLY A 178 -0.84 -9.91 20.00
CA GLY A 178 -0.99 -10.03 21.44
C GLY A 178 -0.44 -11.37 21.97
N PRO A 179 0.03 -11.44 23.24
CA PRO A 179 0.44 -12.69 23.85
C PRO A 179 -0.65 -13.76 23.77
N GLY A 180 -0.33 -14.96 23.30
CA GLY A 180 -1.29 -16.07 23.15
C GLY A 180 -2.14 -16.03 21.88
N GLN A 181 -2.08 -14.95 21.09
CA GLN A 181 -2.93 -14.81 19.89
C GLN A 181 -2.50 -15.76 18.78
N ALA A 182 -1.19 -15.88 18.51
CA ALA A 182 -0.68 -16.81 17.51
C ALA A 182 -1.04 -18.25 17.87
N GLU A 183 -0.81 -18.65 19.12
CA GLU A 183 -1.10 -20.00 19.64
C GLU A 183 -2.59 -20.33 19.60
N MET A 184 -3.46 -19.33 19.80
CA MET A 184 -4.90 -19.51 19.70
C MET A 184 -5.36 -19.76 18.27
N VAL A 185 -4.76 -19.09 17.28
CA VAL A 185 -5.11 -19.27 15.86
C VAL A 185 -4.50 -20.58 15.34
N GLU A 186 -3.26 -20.89 15.70
CA GLU A 186 -2.54 -22.12 15.37
C GLU A 186 -3.32 -23.39 15.78
N LYS A 187 -3.98 -23.37 16.95
CA LYS A 187 -4.84 -24.46 17.41
C LYS A 187 -6.05 -24.74 16.50
N LYS A 188 -6.48 -23.75 15.70
CA LYS A 188 -7.64 -23.85 14.80
C LYS A 188 -7.23 -24.15 13.36
N ASP A 189 -6.11 -23.58 12.93
CA ASP A 189 -5.57 -23.74 11.58
C ASP A 189 -4.03 -23.65 11.69
N THR A 190 -3.33 -24.76 11.44
CA THR A 190 -1.87 -24.83 11.54
C THR A 190 -1.15 -24.07 10.42
N ASP A 191 -1.85 -23.77 9.32
CA ASP A 191 -1.30 -23.05 8.17
C ASP A 191 -1.90 -21.63 8.06
N TRP A 192 -2.34 -21.07 9.19
CA TRP A 192 -3.07 -19.80 9.24
C TRP A 192 -2.31 -18.62 8.66
N ASN A 193 -0.97 -18.62 8.78
CA ASN A 193 -0.09 -17.58 8.25
C ASN A 193 0.40 -17.84 6.81
N LEU A 194 0.02 -18.97 6.19
CA LEU A 194 0.48 -19.37 4.85
C LEU A 194 -0.62 -19.37 3.79
N THR A 195 -1.88 -19.50 4.19
CA THR A 195 -2.99 -19.79 3.27
C THR A 195 -3.70 -18.56 2.72
N GLY A 196 -3.40 -17.35 3.20
CA GLY A 196 -4.09 -16.12 2.83
C GLY A 196 -5.49 -15.98 3.45
N LYS A 197 -5.92 -16.90 4.32
CA LYS A 197 -7.25 -16.87 4.97
C LYS A 197 -7.38 -15.78 6.03
N TYR A 198 -6.27 -15.40 6.65
CA TYR A 198 -6.22 -14.41 7.70
C TYR A 198 -5.68 -13.08 7.16
N GLY A 199 -6.20 -11.98 7.69
CA GLY A 199 -5.81 -10.63 7.34
C GLY A 199 -5.32 -9.85 8.55
N LEU A 200 -4.43 -8.90 8.30
CA LEU A 200 -3.83 -8.02 9.29
C LEU A 200 -3.85 -6.58 8.78
N ILE A 201 -4.23 -5.67 9.66
CA ILE A 201 -4.07 -4.23 9.48
C ILE A 201 -3.18 -3.76 10.62
N GLN A 202 -1.97 -3.30 10.28
CA GLN A 202 -1.01 -2.79 11.25
C GLN A 202 -0.63 -1.36 10.90
N PHE A 203 -0.46 -0.55 11.93
CA PHE A 203 -0.15 0.87 11.83
C PHE A 203 1.03 1.21 12.75
N ASP A 204 2.00 1.95 12.22
CA ASP A 204 3.14 2.50 12.92
C ASP A 204 3.16 4.03 12.72
N PRO A 205 2.91 4.83 13.76
CA PRO A 205 3.00 6.29 13.68
C PRO A 205 4.44 6.78 13.80
N VAL A 206 4.75 7.92 13.16
CA VAL A 206 5.97 8.68 13.48
C VAL A 206 5.68 9.59 14.68
N PHE A 207 6.52 9.48 15.72
CA PHE A 207 6.45 10.31 16.93
C PHE A 207 7.26 11.60 16.78
#